data_AF-A0A7K1V4M1-F1
#
_entry.id   AF-A0A7K1V4M1-F1
#
_cell.length_a   1.000
_cell.length_b   1.000
_cell.length_c   1.000
_cell.angle_alpha   90.00
_cell.angle_beta   90.00
_cell.angle_gamma   90.00
#
_symmetry.space_group_name_H-M   'P 1'
#
loop_
_entity.id
_entity.type
_entity.pdbx_description
1 polymer ?
#
loop_
_entity_poly.entity_id
_entity_poly.type
_entity_poly.pdbx_seq_one_letter_code
_entity_poly.pdbx_strand_id
1 'polypeptide(L)'
;MLVQVISIFRDQSCVEVCFGPHVVRIRDSKYLRNPANDPHRQPYLTVPIDCWNQFLGLALSKQPGTVALGSLDAGDALTVELSMNGEAVVVSGTQRVELRFTTEEWDAFIKGVADGEFDPH
;
A
#
# COMPACT_ATOMS: atom_id res chain seq x y z
N MET A 1 -12.47 -12.94 -5.77
CA MET A 1 -11.55 -11.80 -5.60
C MET A 1 -11.67 -11.36 -4.16
N LEU A 2 -10.70 -11.74 -3.32
CA LEU A 2 -10.71 -11.41 -1.91
C LEU A 2 -10.23 -9.97 -1.76
N VAL A 3 -11.11 -9.06 -1.35
CA VAL A 3 -10.71 -7.75 -0.84
C VAL A 3 -10.50 -7.96 0.65
N GLN A 4 -9.25 -8.04 1.07
CA GLN A 4 -8.93 -8.04 2.49
C GLN A 4 -8.92 -6.59 2.95
N VAL A 5 -10.01 -6.19 3.58
CA VAL A 5 -10.12 -4.91 4.28
C VAL A 5 -9.46 -5.12 5.64
N ILE A 6 -8.20 -4.69 5.80
CA ILE A 6 -7.54 -4.76 7.09
C ILE A 6 -7.91 -3.49 7.85
N SER A 7 -8.86 -3.63 8.77
CA SER A 7 -9.23 -2.59 9.73
C SER A 7 -8.24 -2.62 10.89
N ILE A 8 -7.30 -1.68 10.91
CA ILE A 8 -6.22 -1.69 11.91
C ILE A 8 -6.59 -0.98 13.22
N PHE A 9 -7.79 -0.39 13.31
CA PHE A 9 -8.49 -0.10 14.56
C PHE A 9 -9.99 -0.26 14.29
N ARG A 10 -10.81 -0.49 15.32
CA ARG A 10 -12.24 -0.86 15.25
C ARG A 10 -13.14 0.07 14.42
N ASP A 11 -12.62 1.17 13.86
CA ASP A 11 -13.30 2.09 12.93
C ASP A 11 -12.36 2.80 11.91
N GLN A 12 -11.10 2.35 11.73
CA GLN A 12 -10.13 3.05 10.86
C GLN A 12 -9.22 2.07 10.09
N SER A 13 -9.71 1.50 8.99
CA SER A 13 -8.80 0.97 7.96
C SER A 13 -8.01 2.15 7.36
N CYS A 14 -6.72 1.94 7.10
CA CYS A 14 -5.85 2.94 6.45
C CYS A 14 -5.58 2.60 4.98
N VAL A 15 -5.66 1.32 4.61
CA VAL A 15 -5.60 0.81 3.24
C VAL A 15 -6.50 -0.41 3.07
N GLU A 16 -6.90 -0.67 1.84
CA GLU A 16 -7.54 -1.92 1.42
C GLU A 16 -6.62 -2.65 0.44
N VAL A 17 -6.46 -3.97 0.62
CA VAL A 17 -5.62 -4.81 -0.22
C VAL A 17 -6.47 -5.87 -0.91
N CYS A 18 -6.29 -6.00 -2.22
CA CYS A 18 -7.00 -6.97 -3.04
C CYS A 18 -6.01 -7.82 -3.82
N PHE A 19 -6.00 -9.12 -3.56
CA PHE A 19 -5.19 -10.08 -4.29
C PHE A 19 -5.87 -10.46 -5.61
N GLY A 20 -5.13 -10.29 -6.71
CA GLY A 20 -5.44 -10.82 -8.03
C GLY A 20 -4.45 -11.91 -8.43
N PRO A 21 -4.65 -12.54 -9.61
CA PRO A 21 -3.82 -13.66 -10.05
C PRO A 21 -2.36 -13.28 -10.35
N HIS A 22 -2.11 -12.03 -10.73
CA HIS A 22 -0.76 -11.55 -11.11
C HIS A 22 -0.37 -10.22 -10.45
N VAL A 23 -1.29 -9.60 -9.73
CA VAL A 23 -1.10 -8.28 -9.12
C VAL A 23 -1.81 -8.22 -7.79
N VAL A 24 -1.25 -7.43 -6.89
CA VAL A 24 -1.88 -6.95 -5.68
C VAL A 24 -2.31 -5.50 -5.92
N ARG A 25 -3.56 -5.18 -5.62
CA ARG A 25 -4.08 -3.82 -5.67
C ARG A 25 -4.24 -3.27 -4.27
N ILE A 26 -3.69 -2.09 -4.03
CA ILE A 26 -3.83 -1.36 -2.76
C ILE A 26 -4.55 -0.05 -3.05
N ARG A 27 -5.42 0.40 -2.15
CA ARG A 27 -5.99 1.74 -2.20
C ARG A 27 -6.12 2.34 -0.81
N ASP A 28 -6.09 3.66 -0.74
CA ASP A 28 -6.28 4.39 0.51
C ASP A 28 -7.78 4.42 0.86
N SER A 29 -8.18 3.67 1.89
CA SER A 29 -9.58 3.63 2.36
C SER A 29 -10.06 5.00 2.86
N LYS A 30 -9.15 5.90 3.24
CA LYS A 30 -9.48 7.26 3.67
C LYS A 30 -10.03 8.13 2.55
N TYR A 31 -9.82 7.76 1.29
CA TYR A 31 -10.32 8.50 0.14
C TYR A 31 -11.83 8.79 0.26
N LEU A 32 -12.61 7.85 0.80
CA LEU A 32 -14.06 8.01 0.96
C LEU A 32 -14.48 8.82 2.20
N ARG A 33 -13.53 9.20 3.07
CA ARG A 33 -13.80 10.10 4.22
C ARG A 33 -14.12 11.52 3.77
N ASN A 34 -13.67 11.92 2.58
CA ASN A 34 -14.10 13.15 1.95
C ASN A 34 -15.38 12.88 1.12
N PRO A 35 -16.56 13.40 1.53
CA PRO A 35 -17.82 13.13 0.83
C PRO A 35 -17.87 13.74 -0.59
N ALA A 36 -16.96 14.63 -0.95
CA ALA A 36 -16.85 15.18 -2.31
C ALA A 36 -16.13 14.23 -3.29
N ASN A 37 -15.48 13.17 -2.79
CA ASN A 37 -14.78 12.22 -3.63
C ASN A 37 -15.75 11.21 -4.27
N ASP A 38 -15.53 10.88 -5.54
CA ASP A 38 -16.32 9.88 -6.25
C ASP A 38 -15.80 8.47 -5.94
N PRO A 39 -16.61 7.58 -5.31
CA PRO A 39 -16.18 6.23 -4.98
C PRO A 39 -15.69 5.40 -6.18
N HIS A 40 -16.17 5.70 -7.38
CA HIS A 40 -15.77 5.00 -8.61
C HIS A 40 -14.42 5.49 -9.17
N ARG A 41 -13.87 6.58 -8.61
CA ARG A 41 -12.60 7.18 -9.03
C ARG A 41 -11.48 7.01 -8.02
N GLN A 42 -11.71 6.21 -6.97
CA GLN A 42 -10.69 5.89 -5.99
C GLN A 42 -9.52 5.15 -6.68
N PRO A 43 -8.30 5.70 -6.66
CA PRO A 43 -7.17 5.11 -7.37
C PRO A 43 -6.68 3.83 -6.68
N TYR A 44 -6.18 2.90 -7.50
CA TYR A 44 -5.47 1.71 -7.02
C TYR A 44 -3.99 1.83 -7.38
N LEU A 45 -3.14 1.61 -6.39
CA LEU A 45 -1.77 1.21 -6.61
C LEU A 45 -1.76 -0.28 -6.98
N THR A 46 -1.18 -0.62 -8.12
CA THR A 46 -1.05 -1.98 -8.63
C THR A 46 0.40 -2.42 -8.51
N VAL A 47 0.63 -3.50 -7.78
CA VAL A 47 1.96 -4.09 -7.55
C VAL A 47 1.96 -5.49 -8.14
N PRO A 48 2.89 -5.83 -9.06
CA PRO A 48 3.02 -7.22 -9.53
C PRO A 48 3.27 -8.18 -8.38
N ILE A 49 2.67 -9.37 -8.44
CA ILE A 49 2.72 -10.34 -7.34
C ILE A 49 4.16 -10.74 -7.00
N ASP A 50 5.04 -10.81 -8.00
CA ASP A 50 6.47 -11.12 -7.84
C ASP A 50 7.27 -10.01 -7.14
N CYS A 51 6.73 -8.78 -7.14
CA CYS A 51 7.31 -7.62 -6.44
C CYS A 51 6.69 -7.42 -5.05
N TRP A 52 5.61 -8.12 -4.73
CA TRP A 52 4.85 -7.90 -3.49
C TRP A 52 5.69 -8.16 -2.24
N ASN A 53 6.33 -9.32 -2.17
CA ASN A 53 7.17 -9.68 -1.02
C ASN A 53 8.39 -8.75 -0.86
N GLN A 54 8.88 -8.15 -1.95
CA GLN A 54 9.95 -7.16 -1.89
C GLN A 54 9.45 -5.86 -1.25
N PHE A 55 8.24 -5.42 -1.60
CA PHE A 55 7.61 -4.26 -0.96
C PHE A 55 7.32 -4.52 0.52
N LEU A 56 6.79 -5.69 0.88
CA LEU A 56 6.58 -6.08 2.27
C LEU A 56 7.91 -6.10 3.06
N GLY A 57 8.96 -6.67 2.48
CA GLY A 57 10.30 -6.68 3.07
C GLY A 57 10.87 -5.27 3.27
N LEU A 58 10.64 -4.36 2.31
CA LEU A 58 11.02 -2.96 2.44
C LEU A 58 10.27 -2.29 3.60
N ALA A 59 8.95 -2.51 3.73
CA ALA A 59 8.17 -1.99 4.86
C ALA A 59 8.70 -2.50 6.22
N LEU A 60 8.99 -3.81 6.33
CA LEU A 60 9.56 -4.41 7.53
C LEU A 60 10.95 -3.86 7.90
N SER A 61 11.74 -3.44 6.92
CA SER A 61 13.06 -2.86 7.16
C SER A 61 13.00 -1.54 7.94
N LYS A 62 11.83 -0.86 7.94
CA LYS A 62 11.64 0.49 8.50
C LYS A 62 12.65 1.51 7.96
N GLN A 63 13.09 1.32 6.71
CA GLN A 63 13.96 2.25 6.00
C GLN A 63 13.23 2.78 4.75
N PRO A 64 13.54 4.01 4.30
CA PRO A 64 13.12 4.45 2.99
C PRO A 64 13.79 3.61 1.91
N GLY A 65 13.14 3.47 0.76
CA GLY A 65 13.71 2.71 -0.35
C GLY A 65 12.76 2.58 -1.52
N THR A 66 13.21 1.85 -2.53
CA THR A 66 12.48 1.71 -3.80
C THR A 66 12.49 0.25 -4.25
N VAL A 67 11.33 -0.26 -4.63
CA VAL A 67 11.16 -1.56 -5.28
C VAL A 67 10.81 -1.35 -6.74
N ALA A 68 11.66 -1.85 -7.64
CA ALA A 68 11.34 -1.84 -9.07
C ALA A 68 10.16 -2.81 -9.33
N LEU A 69 9.12 -2.33 -10.02
CA LEU A 69 7.92 -3.11 -10.30
C LEU A 69 7.99 -3.88 -11.64
N GLY A 70 9.08 -3.74 -12.39
CA GLY A 70 9.25 -4.45 -13.66
C GLY A 70 8.39 -3.89 -14.80
N SER A 71 8.49 -4.51 -15.99
CA SER A 71 8.21 -3.95 -17.32
C SER A 71 6.72 -3.81 -17.71
N LEU A 72 5.83 -3.52 -16.77
CA LEU A 72 4.51 -2.99 -17.11
C LEU A 72 4.67 -1.49 -17.39
N ASP A 73 5.09 -1.17 -18.61
CA ASP A 73 5.30 0.17 -19.19
C ASP A 73 6.29 1.09 -18.42
N ALA A 74 7.33 1.53 -19.14
CA ALA A 74 8.30 2.57 -18.73
C ALA A 74 9.20 2.32 -17.49
N GLY A 75 9.09 1.19 -16.80
CA GLY A 75 9.95 0.89 -15.64
C GLY A 75 9.47 1.59 -14.38
N ASP A 76 8.26 1.25 -13.94
CA ASP A 76 7.67 1.80 -12.71
C ASP A 76 8.39 1.28 -11.46
N ALA A 77 8.29 2.07 -10.40
CA ALA A 77 8.87 1.75 -9.11
C ALA A 77 7.96 2.21 -7.98
N LEU A 78 8.00 1.44 -6.89
CA LEU A 78 7.31 1.76 -5.66
C LEU A 78 8.30 2.31 -4.64
N THR A 79 8.17 3.59 -4.31
CA THR A 79 9.04 4.25 -3.34
C THR A 79 8.34 4.40 -2.01
N VAL A 80 9.03 4.01 -0.94
CA VAL A 80 8.63 4.27 0.44
C VAL A 80 9.49 5.40 0.96
N GLU A 81 8.85 6.50 1.33
CA GLU A 81 9.47 7.64 1.99
C GLU A 81 9.05 7.63 3.46
N LEU A 82 10.02 7.89 4.34
CA LEU A 82 9.79 8.01 5.77
C LEU A 82 10.13 9.42 6.23
N SER A 83 9.22 10.00 6.99
CA SER A 83 9.41 11.29 7.63
C SER A 83 10.13 11.14 8.97
N MET A 84 10.78 12.21 9.45
CA MET A 84 11.43 12.23 10.77
C MET A 84 10.45 12.02 11.94
N ASN A 85 9.14 12.25 11.73
CA ASN A 85 8.09 12.00 12.72
C ASN A 85 7.52 10.56 12.68
N GLY A 86 8.03 9.70 11.79
CA GLY A 86 7.58 8.31 11.63
C GLY A 86 6.38 8.12 10.70
N GLU A 87 5.87 9.18 10.06
CA GLU A 87 4.91 9.05 8.96
C GLU A 87 5.57 8.40 7.74
N ALA A 88 4.76 7.71 6.94
CA ALA A 88 5.21 7.08 5.71
C ALA A 88 4.36 7.50 4.52
N VAL A 89 5.02 7.65 3.38
CA VAL A 89 4.37 7.89 2.08
C VAL A 89 4.84 6.81 1.13
N VAL A 90 3.89 6.12 0.50
CA VAL A 90 4.16 5.12 -0.54
C VAL A 90 3.70 5.68 -1.88
N VAL A 91 4.61 5.80 -2.84
CA VAL A 91 4.38 6.49 -4.12
C VAL A 91 4.74 5.59 -5.29
N SER A 92 3.85 5.56 -6.29
CA SER A 92 4.21 5.17 -7.67
C SER A 92 4.07 6.39 -8.58
N GLY A 93 5.19 6.78 -9.19
CA GLY A 93 5.23 7.93 -10.11
C GLY A 93 4.45 7.69 -11.39
N THR A 94 4.54 6.47 -11.96
CA THR A 94 3.88 6.14 -13.23
C THR A 94 2.38 6.00 -13.04
N GLN A 95 1.95 5.38 -11.94
CA GLN A 95 0.53 5.20 -11.65
C GLN A 95 -0.12 6.47 -11.06
N ARG A 96 0.70 7.45 -10.63
CA ARG A 96 0.26 8.69 -9.98
C ARG A 96 -0.62 8.41 -8.76
N VAL A 97 -0.22 7.41 -7.97
CA VAL A 97 -0.89 7.04 -6.73
C VAL A 97 0.04 7.26 -5.56
N GLU A 98 -0.51 7.82 -4.50
CA GLU A 98 0.15 8.09 -3.23
C GLU A 98 -0.71 7.55 -2.10
N LEU A 99 -0.11 6.75 -1.21
CA LEU A 99 -0.74 6.27 0.01
C LEU A 99 -0.04 6.95 1.19
N ARG A 100 -0.82 7.63 2.04
CA ARG A 100 -0.29 8.34 3.21
C ARG A 100 -0.66 7.60 4.48
N PHE A 101 0.35 7.38 5.31
CA PHE A 101 0.22 6.75 6.61
C PHE A 101 0.64 7.75 7.68
N THR A 102 -0.20 7.92 8.69
CA THR A 102 0.28 8.49 9.96
C THR A 102 1.30 7.54 10.59
N THR A 103 2.03 8.00 11.61
CA THR A 103 2.96 7.15 12.37
C THR A 103 2.26 5.89 12.90
N GLU A 104 1.07 6.04 13.47
CA GLU A 104 0.27 4.94 14.02
C GLU A 104 -0.17 3.96 12.93
N GLU A 105 -0.62 4.48 11.78
CA GLU A 105 -1.05 3.64 10.66
C GLU A 105 0.11 2.88 10.02
N TRP A 106 1.30 3.49 9.96
CA TRP A 106 2.49 2.84 9.41
C TRP A 106 3.00 1.73 10.32
N ASP A 107 3.08 1.99 11.63
CA ASP A 107 3.45 0.95 12.60
C ASP A 107 2.46 -0.22 12.57
N ALA A 108 1.17 0.08 12.44
CA ALA A 108 0.13 -0.94 12.39
C ALA A 108 0.14 -1.71 11.06
N PHE A 109 0.43 -1.05 9.93
CA PHE A 109 0.69 -1.72 8.65
C PHE A 109 1.88 -2.68 8.76
N ILE A 110 3.02 -2.22 9.27
CA ILE A 110 4.22 -3.05 9.48
C ILE A 110 3.91 -4.26 10.38
N LYS A 111 3.12 -4.06 11.43
CA LYS A 111 2.69 -5.17 12.29
C LYS A 111 1.89 -6.22 11.51
N GLY A 112 0.90 -5.80 10.72
CA GLY A 112 0.15 -6.73 9.87
C GLY A 112 1.04 -7.46 8.86
N VAL A 113 2.07 -6.80 8.33
CA VAL A 113 3.09 -7.45 7.48
C VAL A 113 3.87 -8.51 8.26
N ALA A 114 4.30 -8.19 9.48
CA ALA A 114 5.04 -9.14 10.33
C ALA A 114 4.17 -10.35 10.75
N ASP A 115 2.87 -10.14 10.92
CA ASP A 115 1.89 -11.18 11.26
C ASP A 115 1.44 -12.00 10.02
N GLY A 116 1.95 -11.69 8.82
CA GLY A 116 1.62 -12.40 7.58
C GLY A 116 0.23 -12.09 7.02
N GLU A 117 -0.43 -11.02 7.50
CA GLU A 117 -1.79 -10.65 7.07
C GLU A 117 -1.87 -10.31 5.57
N PHE A 118 -0.73 -10.01 4.96
CA PHE A 118 -0.60 -9.62 3.56
C PHE A 118 0.04 -10.70 2.69
N ASP A 119 0.18 -11.94 3.18
CA ASP A 119 0.72 -13.03 2.38
C ASP A 119 -0.34 -13.51 1.35
N PRO A 120 0.05 -13.75 0.08
CA PRO A 120 -0.85 -14.36 -0.90
C PRO A 120 -1.26 -15.77 -0.43
N HIS A 121 -2.56 -16.05 -0.40
CA HIS A 121 -3.15 -17.37 -0.10
C HIS A 121 -3.69 -18.07 -1.35
#